data_AF-A0A4Q7ISA7-F1
#
_entry.id   AF-A0A4Q7ISA7-F1
#
_cell.length_a   1.000
_cell.length_b   1.000
_cell.length_c   1.000
_cell.angle_alpha   90.00
_cell.angle_beta   90.00
_cell.angle_gamma   90.00
#
_symmetry.space_group_name_H-M   'P 1'
#
loop_
_entity.id
_entity.type
_entity.pdbx_description
1 polymer ?
#
loop_
_entity_poly.entity_id
_entity_poly.type
_entity_poly.pdbx_seq_one_letter_code
_entity_poly.pdbx_strand_id
1 'polypeptide(L)' 'FGSLKHDWLLKVPQPTHEHMKDDVAAYMRYYNLERLHTANGDLSPIEYEKSVLI' A
#
# COMPACT_ATOMS: atom_id res chain seq x y z
N PHE A 1 11.47 -1.37 -14.41
CA PHE A 1 10.09 -1.13 -13.92
C PHE A 1 10.17 -0.57 -12.50
N GLY A 2 9.42 0.49 -12.20
CA GLY A 2 9.30 1.02 -10.82
C GLY A 2 8.35 0.15 -10.00
N SER A 3 8.56 0.07 -8.68
CA SER A 3 7.58 -0.54 -7.78
C SER A 3 6.39 0.42 -7.59
N LEU A 4 5.21 -0.09 -7.23
CA LEU A 4 4.08 0.80 -6.92
C LEU A 4 4.43 1.83 -5.85
N LYS A 5 5.24 1.44 -4.85
CA LYS A 5 5.75 2.33 -3.81
C LYS A 5 6.55 3.49 -4.41
N HIS A 6 7.42 3.19 -5.38
CA HIS A 6 8.21 4.19 -6.08
C HIS A 6 7.32 5.16 -6.86
N ASP A 7 6.33 4.63 -7.59
CA ASP A 7 5.41 5.44 -8.37
C ASP A 7 4.52 6.32 -7.49
N TRP A 8 3.97 5.78 -6.41
CA TRP A 8 3.11 6.53 -5.48
C TRP A 8 3.88 7.67 -4.80
N LEU A 9 5.04 7.38 -4.21
CA LEU A 9 5.78 8.37 -3.42
C LEU A 9 6.46 9.45 -4.27
N LEU A 10 6.87 9.14 -5.50
CA LEU A 10 7.74 10.03 -6.29
C LEU A 10 7.06 10.66 -7.50
N LYS A 11 5.92 10.13 -7.95
CA LYS A 11 5.16 10.73 -9.07
C LYS A 11 3.99 11.60 -8.61
N VAL A 12 3.60 11.52 -7.34
CA VAL A 12 2.59 12.41 -6.75
C VAL A 12 3.28 13.68 -6.21
N PRO A 13 2.88 14.88 -6.67
CA PRO A 13 3.39 16.12 -6.09
C PRO A 13 3.07 16.21 -4.60
N GLN A 14 4.08 16.50 -3.76
CA GLN A 14 3.95 16.66 -2.32
C GLN A 14 4.17 18.13 -1.92
N PRO A 15 3.18 19.02 -2.12
CA PRO A 15 3.37 20.46 -1.95
C PRO A 15 3.60 20.87 -0.49
N THR A 16 3.12 20.08 0.46
CA THR A 16 3.25 20.33 1.89
C THR A 16 3.61 19.04 2.62
N HIS A 17 4.21 19.20 3.80
CA HIS A 17 4.50 18.09 4.70
C HIS A 17 3.21 17.38 5.19
N GLU A 18 2.12 18.13 5.37
CA GLU A 18 0.82 17.56 5.72
C GLU A 18 0.25 16.69 4.60
N HIS A 19 0.29 17.18 3.36
CA HIS A 19 -0.10 16.38 2.19
C HIS A 19 0.73 15.09 2.07
N MET A 20 2.05 15.18 2.31
CA MET A 20 2.91 14.00 2.30
C MET A 20 2.53 12.96 3.37
N LYS A 21 2.10 13.40 4.55
CA LYS A 21 1.62 12.48 5.59
C LYS A 21 0.33 11.79 5.18
N ASP A 22 -0.62 12.55 4.65
CA ASP A 22 -1.91 12.01 4.20
C ASP A 22 -1.72 11.04 3.04
N ASP A 23 -0.84 11.37 2.10
CA ASP A 23 -0.53 10.52 0.95
C ASP A 23 0.15 9.21 1.37
N VAL A 24 1.10 9.25 2.31
CA VAL A 24 1.73 8.04 2.89
C VAL A 24 0.69 7.21 3.65
N ALA A 25 -0.21 7.83 4.40
CA ALA A 25 -1.27 7.13 5.13
C ALA A 25 -2.24 6.43 4.16
N ALA A 26 -2.63 7.11 3.07
CA ALA A 26 -3.44 6.54 2.01
C ALA A 26 -2.75 5.33 1.36
N TYR A 27 -1.45 5.46 1.03
CA TYR A 27 -0.66 4.35 0.50
C TYR A 27 -0.64 3.14 1.45
N MET A 28 -0.34 3.36 2.73
CA MET A 28 -0.31 2.27 3.72
C MET A 28 -1.66 1.57 3.84
N ARG A 29 -2.75 2.33 3.83
CA ARG A 29 -4.11 1.81 3.94
C ARG A 29 -4.45 0.93 2.73
N TYR A 30 -4.20 1.45 1.52
CA TYR A 30 -4.40 0.70 0.28
C TYR A 30 -3.53 -0.57 0.24
N TYR A 31 -2.23 -0.44 0.55
CA TYR A 31 -1.31 -1.58 0.49
C TYR A 31 -1.72 -2.70 1.44
N ASN A 32 -2.10 -2.37 2.67
CA ASN A 32 -2.39 -3.38 3.68
C ASN A 32 -3.80 -3.99 3.54
N LEU A 33 -4.79 -3.23 3.07
CA LEU A 33 -6.20 -3.64 3.08
C LEU A 33 -6.78 -4.00 1.72
N GLU A 34 -6.24 -3.46 0.63
CA GLU A 34 -6.89 -3.55 -0.69
C GLU A 34 -6.00 -4.18 -1.75
N ARG A 35 -4.69 -3.99 -1.64
CA ARG A 35 -3.76 -4.50 -2.64
C ARG A 35 -3.70 -6.02 -2.60
N LEU A 36 -4.09 -6.66 -3.70
CA LEU A 36 -3.94 -8.10 -3.86
C LEU A 36 -2.50 -8.48 -4.24
N HIS A 37 -2.03 -9.59 -3.67
CA HIS A 37 -0.72 -10.16 -3.96
C HIS A 37 -0.88 -11.60 -4.45
N THR A 38 -0.37 -11.90 -5.65
CA THR A 38 -0.37 -13.26 -6.22
C THR A 38 0.34 -14.27 -5.32
N ALA A 39 1.42 -13.84 -4.65
CA ALA A 39 2.14 -14.65 -3.66
C ALA A 39 1.29 -15.00 -2.42
N ASN A 40 0.27 -14.19 -2.13
CA ASN A 40 -0.65 -14.38 -1.02
C ASN A 40 -1.96 -15.07 -1.44
N GLY A 41 -2.01 -15.67 -2.64
CA GLY A 41 -3.24 -16.26 -3.18
C GLY A 41 -4.30 -15.22 -3.52
N ASP A 42 -3.87 -14.06 -4.04
CA ASP A 42 -4.73 -12.93 -4.39
C ASP A 42 -5.51 -12.34 -3.21
N LEU A 43 -4.97 -12.48 -2.00
CA LEU A 43 -5.44 -11.81 -0.79
C LEU A 43 -4.67 -10.50 -0.55
N SER A 44 -5.30 -9.57 0.16
CA SER A 44 -4.57 -8.44 0.77
C SER A 44 -3.62 -8.93 1.87
N PRO A 45 -2.57 -8.16 2.24
CA PRO A 45 -1.67 -8.54 3.31
C PRO A 45 -2.38 -8.87 4.63
N ILE A 46 -3.37 -8.06 5.03
CA ILE A 46 -4.13 -8.32 6.26
C ILE A 46 -4.99 -9.58 6.17
N GLU A 47 -5.61 -9.85 5.02
CA GLU A 47 -6.41 -11.06 4.83
C GLU A 47 -5.54 -12.30 4.83
N TYR A 48 -4.37 -12.22 4.20
CA TYR A 48 -3.38 -13.29 4.23
C TYR A 48 -2.91 -13.58 5.66
N GLU A 49 -2.49 -12.57 6.42
CA GLU A 49 -2.08 -12.75 7.83
C GLU A 49 -3.20 -13.39 8.66
N LYS A 50 -4.45 -12.93 8.48
CA LYS A 50 -5.62 -13.55 9.14
C LYS A 50 -5.81 -15.00 8.73
N SER A 51 -5.60 -15.35 7.46
CA SER A 51 -5.77 -16.72 6.98
C SER A 51 -4.74 -17.71 7.55
N VAL A 52 -3.57 -17.22 8.01
CA VAL A 52 -2.48 -18.03 8.56
C VAL A 52 -2.56 -18.15 10.09
N LEU A 53 -3.27 -17.23 10.76
CA LEU A 53 -3.43 -17.22 12.21
C LEU A 53 -4.60 -18.09 12.72
N ILE A 54 -5.37 -18.70 11.82
CA ILE A 54 -6.53 -19.55 12.11
C ILE A 54 -6.20 -20.98 11.65
#